data_AF-A0A8J3Q5M7-F1
#
_entry.id   AF-A0A8J3Q5M7-F1
#
_cell.length_a   1.000
_cell.length_b   1.000
_cell.length_c   1.000
_cell.angle_alpha   90.00
_cell.angle_beta   90.00
_cell.angle_gamma   90.00
#
_symmetry.space_group_name_H-M   'P 1'
#
loop_
_entity.id
_entity.type
_entity.pdbx_description
1 polymer ?
#
loop_
_entity_poly.entity_id
_entity_poly.type
_entity_poly.pdbx_seq_one_letter_code
_entity_poly.pdbx_strand_id
1 'polypeptide(L)'
;MPTKEAQTVPGARAVARHVRLSATKARRVVNLVRGLPAKEALTVLQFAPQAASEPVYKVLASAVANAENNERLDPDALLVSAAWVDEGPTLKRFRPRAQGRAYRIRKRTCHITIEVEAVQPKVRPAVKKVAAKAAAPAPVEEPAVEAKPAKKAAAKKAAAPKAEAAEKAPAKKAAAKKAPAKKAAEQEETE
;
A
#
# COMPACT_ATOMS: atom_id res chain seq x y z
N MET A 1 -19.84 24.02 -38.27
CA MET A 1 -19.99 22.55 -38.09
C MET A 1 -20.89 22.31 -36.89
N PRO A 2 -21.70 21.23 -36.86
CA PRO A 2 -22.64 21.00 -35.76
C PRO A 2 -21.88 20.67 -34.46
N THR A 3 -21.77 21.67 -33.59
CA THR A 3 -21.40 21.48 -32.18
C THR A 3 -22.51 20.68 -31.53
N LYS A 4 -22.30 19.37 -31.38
CA LYS A 4 -23.21 18.51 -30.61
C LYS A 4 -23.37 19.12 -29.23
N GLU A 5 -24.60 19.48 -28.89
CA GLU A 5 -24.99 19.76 -27.51
C GLU A 5 -24.62 18.53 -26.68
N ALA A 6 -23.66 18.71 -25.77
CA ALA A 6 -23.30 17.65 -24.85
C ALA A 6 -24.53 17.35 -24.00
N GLN A 7 -24.98 16.11 -24.02
CA GLN A 7 -26.08 15.67 -23.16
C GLN A 7 -25.65 15.92 -21.72
N THR A 8 -26.26 16.93 -21.08
CA THR A 8 -25.99 17.27 -19.68
C THR A 8 -26.75 16.27 -18.83
N VAL A 9 -26.18 15.08 -18.70
CA VAL A 9 -26.65 14.07 -17.74
C VAL A 9 -26.40 14.63 -16.33
N PRO A 10 -27.37 14.56 -15.41
CA PRO A 10 -27.18 15.06 -14.05
C PRO A 10 -26.00 14.34 -13.38
N GLY A 11 -25.13 15.11 -12.74
CA GLY A 11 -23.85 14.63 -12.25
C GLY A 11 -23.00 15.73 -11.61
N ALA A 12 -22.43 15.39 -10.45
CA ALA A 12 -21.65 16.31 -9.63
C ALA A 12 -20.14 16.21 -9.89
N ARG A 13 -19.43 17.29 -9.58
CA ARG A 13 -17.96 17.35 -9.63
C ARG A 13 -17.35 17.67 -8.26
N ALA A 14 -16.16 17.12 -8.00
CA ALA A 14 -15.33 17.50 -6.87
C ALA A 14 -13.88 17.75 -7.33
N VAL A 15 -13.23 18.75 -6.73
CA VAL A 15 -11.86 19.15 -7.06
C VAL A 15 -11.03 19.37 -5.80
N ALA A 16 -9.97 18.59 -5.61
CA ALA A 16 -8.93 18.91 -4.63
C ALA A 16 -7.77 19.66 -5.29
N ARG A 17 -7.44 20.86 -4.79
CA ARG A 17 -6.35 21.69 -5.31
C ARG A 17 -5.13 21.67 -4.39
N HIS A 18 -3.94 21.84 -4.98
CA HIS A 18 -2.65 21.93 -4.25
C HIS A 18 -2.26 20.69 -3.43
N VAL A 19 -2.75 19.51 -3.81
CA VAL A 19 -2.43 18.25 -3.14
C VAL A 19 -0.92 17.99 -3.23
N ARG A 20 -0.28 17.63 -2.10
CA ARG A 20 1.18 17.44 -1.98
C ARG A 20 1.67 16.10 -2.56
N LEU A 21 1.24 15.79 -3.77
CA LEU A 21 1.60 14.58 -4.52
C LEU A 21 2.12 14.94 -5.92
N SER A 22 2.81 14.00 -6.57
CA SER A 22 3.15 14.11 -8.00
C SER A 22 1.98 13.62 -8.85
N ALA A 23 1.57 14.38 -9.87
CA ALA A 23 0.45 14.03 -10.75
C ALA A 23 0.56 12.60 -11.30
N THR A 24 1.74 12.18 -11.75
CA THR A 24 2.00 10.81 -12.25
C THR A 24 1.63 9.70 -11.25
N LYS A 25 1.81 9.92 -9.94
CA LYS A 25 1.44 8.95 -8.90
C LYS A 25 -0.07 8.89 -8.68
N ALA A 26 -0.74 10.04 -8.68
CA ALA A 26 -2.21 10.09 -8.57
C ALA A 26 -2.88 9.53 -9.84
N ARG A 27 -2.38 9.82 -11.05
CA ARG A 27 -2.89 9.27 -12.31
C ARG A 27 -2.93 7.74 -12.32
N ARG A 28 -1.92 7.08 -11.75
CA ARG A 28 -1.92 5.60 -11.60
C ARG A 28 -3.14 5.09 -10.83
N VAL A 29 -3.55 5.78 -9.76
CA VAL A 29 -4.71 5.38 -8.93
C VAL A 29 -6.02 5.81 -9.58
N VAL A 30 -6.09 7.03 -10.12
CA VAL A 30 -7.28 7.55 -10.81
C VAL A 30 -7.67 6.70 -12.03
N ASN A 31 -6.69 6.13 -12.74
CA ASN A 31 -6.96 5.21 -13.85
C ASN A 31 -7.61 3.87 -13.41
N LEU A 32 -7.54 3.49 -12.13
CA LEU A 32 -8.17 2.26 -11.61
C LEU A 32 -9.67 2.43 -11.32
N VAL A 33 -10.14 3.66 -11.13
CA VAL A 33 -11.52 3.96 -10.71
C VAL A 33 -12.39 4.58 -11.80
N ARG A 34 -11.79 4.93 -12.95
CA ARG A 34 -12.53 5.54 -14.07
C ARG A 34 -13.47 4.50 -14.69
N GLY A 35 -14.76 4.83 -14.80
CA GLY A 35 -15.79 3.96 -15.35
C GLY A 35 -16.31 2.88 -14.39
N LEU A 36 -15.91 2.90 -13.10
CA LEU A 36 -16.53 2.06 -12.07
C LEU A 36 -17.72 2.77 -11.42
N PRO A 37 -18.70 2.02 -10.85
CA PRO A 37 -19.71 2.60 -9.98
C PRO A 37 -19.07 3.15 -8.70
N ALA A 38 -19.64 4.22 -8.15
CA ALA A 38 -19.03 4.98 -7.05
C ALA A 38 -18.75 4.13 -5.80
N LYS A 39 -19.65 3.20 -5.46
CA LYS A 39 -19.54 2.28 -4.32
C LYS A 39 -18.34 1.35 -4.43
N GLU A 40 -18.16 0.70 -5.58
CA GLU A 40 -16.98 -0.15 -5.85
C GLU A 40 -15.69 0.66 -5.90
N ALA A 41 -15.71 1.85 -6.53
CA ALA A 41 -14.56 2.73 -6.59
C ALA A 41 -14.08 3.19 -5.20
N LEU A 42 -14.99 3.49 -4.27
CA LEU A 42 -14.66 3.78 -2.86
C LEU A 42 -14.00 2.57 -2.18
N THR A 43 -14.53 1.35 -2.36
CA THR A 43 -13.95 0.11 -1.81
C THR A 43 -12.55 -0.16 -2.39
N VAL A 44 -12.36 -0.04 -3.70
CA VAL A 44 -11.06 -0.22 -4.37
C VAL A 44 -10.03 0.78 -3.84
N LEU A 45 -10.41 2.04 -3.63
CA LEU A 45 -9.53 3.06 -3.08
C LEU A 45 -9.18 2.81 -1.60
N GLN A 46 -10.13 2.32 -0.80
CA GLN A 46 -9.91 2.03 0.61
C GLN A 46 -8.86 0.94 0.84
N PHE A 47 -8.81 -0.08 -0.02
CA PHE A 47 -7.85 -1.20 0.07
C PHE A 47 -6.64 -1.08 -0.87
N ALA A 48 -6.54 -0.02 -1.68
CA ALA A 48 -5.41 0.19 -2.57
C ALA A 48 -4.11 0.50 -1.78
N PRO A 49 -3.01 -0.26 -1.97
CA PRO A 49 -1.77 -0.11 -1.19
C PRO A 49 -0.93 1.13 -1.57
N GLN A 50 -1.46 2.04 -2.38
CA GLN A 50 -0.77 3.23 -2.86
C GLN A 50 -1.16 4.41 -1.97
N ALA A 51 -0.20 5.09 -1.33
CA ALA A 51 -0.47 6.33 -0.54
C ALA A 51 -1.11 7.50 -1.34
N ALA A 52 -1.30 7.33 -2.65
CA ALA A 52 -2.10 8.22 -3.49
C ALA A 52 -3.61 7.92 -3.46
N SER A 53 -4.05 6.86 -2.78
CA SER A 53 -5.47 6.48 -2.63
C SER A 53 -6.21 7.40 -1.66
N GLU A 54 -5.66 7.70 -0.48
CA GLU A 54 -6.35 8.52 0.54
C GLU A 54 -6.83 9.89 0.02
N PRO A 55 -6.03 10.66 -0.76
CA PRO A 55 -6.51 11.92 -1.32
C PRO A 55 -7.59 11.72 -2.39
N VAL A 56 -7.48 10.66 -3.22
CA VAL A 56 -8.46 10.36 -4.28
C VAL A 56 -9.78 9.87 -3.67
N TYR A 57 -9.72 9.05 -2.61
CA TYR A 57 -10.86 8.60 -1.82
C TYR A 57 -11.65 9.77 -1.26
N LYS A 58 -10.96 10.75 -0.64
CA LYS A 58 -11.61 11.96 -0.10
C LYS A 58 -12.29 12.82 -1.18
N VAL A 59 -11.70 12.91 -2.38
CA VAL A 59 -12.33 13.62 -3.51
C VAL A 59 -13.55 12.87 -4.03
N LEU A 60 -13.47 11.53 -4.17
CA LEU A 60 -14.60 10.72 -4.63
C LEU A 60 -15.77 10.75 -3.62
N ALA A 61 -15.47 10.60 -2.32
CA ALA A 61 -16.48 10.73 -1.26
C ALA A 61 -17.15 12.13 -1.27
N SER A 62 -16.38 13.19 -1.52
CA SER A 62 -16.93 14.54 -1.69
C SER A 62 -17.77 14.68 -2.97
N ALA A 63 -17.45 13.98 -4.06
CA ALA A 63 -18.24 13.99 -5.28
C ALA A 63 -19.61 13.31 -5.08
N VAL A 64 -19.62 12.15 -4.40
CA VAL A 64 -20.85 11.45 -4.01
C VAL A 64 -21.72 12.31 -3.09
N ALA A 65 -21.13 12.90 -2.05
CA ALA A 65 -21.86 13.79 -1.15
C ALA A 65 -22.41 15.05 -1.85
N ASN A 66 -21.72 15.57 -2.87
CA ASN A 66 -22.22 16.68 -3.68
C ASN A 66 -23.43 16.26 -4.54
N ALA A 67 -23.40 15.07 -5.15
CA ALA A 67 -24.50 14.54 -5.96
C ALA A 67 -25.75 14.27 -5.09
N GLU A 68 -25.56 13.71 -3.90
CA GLU A 68 -26.63 13.43 -2.93
C GLU A 68 -27.28 14.74 -2.42
N ASN A 69 -26.48 15.71 -1.95
CA ASN A 69 -27.03 16.89 -1.27
C ASN A 69 -27.51 17.99 -2.22
N ASN A 70 -26.75 18.28 -3.29
CA ASN A 70 -27.06 19.40 -4.18
C ASN A 70 -27.99 19.01 -5.33
N GLU A 71 -27.81 17.81 -5.87
CA GLU A 71 -28.52 17.34 -7.07
C GLU A 71 -29.60 16.29 -6.74
N ARG A 72 -29.61 15.75 -5.51
CA ARG A 72 -30.58 14.75 -5.01
C ARG A 72 -30.55 13.43 -5.78
N LEU A 73 -29.35 13.02 -6.20
CA LEU A 73 -29.10 11.74 -6.87
C LEU A 73 -28.92 10.62 -5.84
N ASP A 74 -29.38 9.43 -6.20
CA ASP A 74 -29.13 8.20 -5.42
C ASP A 74 -27.64 7.82 -5.50
N PRO A 75 -26.90 7.72 -4.37
CA PRO A 75 -25.48 7.37 -4.37
C PRO A 75 -25.20 5.96 -4.95
N ASP A 76 -26.15 5.03 -4.93
CA ASP A 76 -25.98 3.69 -5.49
C ASP A 76 -26.11 3.66 -7.03
N ALA A 77 -26.67 4.71 -7.65
CA ALA A 77 -26.83 4.86 -9.10
C ALA A 77 -25.72 5.71 -9.76
N LEU A 78 -24.67 6.10 -9.01
CA LEU A 78 -23.57 6.94 -9.50
C LEU A 78 -22.44 6.14 -10.16
N LEU A 79 -21.95 6.65 -11.29
CA LEU A 79 -20.76 6.16 -12.01
C LEU A 79 -19.68 7.24 -12.06
N VAL A 80 -18.40 6.85 -11.94
CA VAL A 80 -17.27 7.76 -12.19
C VAL A 80 -17.09 7.94 -13.70
N SER A 81 -17.78 8.93 -14.27
CA SER A 81 -17.76 9.22 -15.72
C SER A 81 -16.38 9.72 -16.18
N ALA A 82 -15.86 10.74 -15.51
CA ALA A 82 -14.55 11.31 -15.81
C ALA A 82 -13.74 11.58 -14.54
N ALA A 83 -12.44 11.27 -14.59
CA ALA A 83 -11.53 11.54 -13.50
C ALA A 83 -10.12 11.77 -14.04
N TRP A 84 -9.51 12.91 -13.69
CA TRP A 84 -8.18 13.29 -14.18
C TRP A 84 -7.38 14.06 -13.13
N VAL A 85 -6.09 14.26 -13.44
CA VAL A 85 -5.13 14.89 -12.52
C VAL A 85 -4.18 15.78 -13.29
N ASP A 86 -4.17 17.05 -12.91
CA ASP A 86 -3.34 18.10 -13.52
C ASP A 86 -2.11 18.41 -12.67
N GLU A 87 -1.04 18.90 -13.31
CA GLU A 87 0.13 19.37 -12.57
C GLU A 87 -0.17 20.70 -11.89
N GLY A 88 0.17 20.80 -10.61
CA GLY A 88 0.06 22.03 -9.83
C GLY A 88 1.39 22.78 -9.70
N PRO A 89 1.41 23.92 -8.99
CA PRO A 89 2.61 24.71 -8.78
C PRO A 89 3.72 23.86 -8.14
N THR A 90 4.89 23.88 -8.78
CA THR A 90 6.06 23.09 -8.37
C THR A 90 7.08 23.94 -7.64
N LEU A 91 7.26 23.65 -6.35
CA LEU A 91 8.25 24.34 -5.51
C LEU A 91 9.67 23.83 -5.83
N LYS A 92 10.60 24.77 -5.98
CA LYS A 92 12.03 24.49 -6.21
C LYS A 92 12.77 24.46 -4.87
N ARG A 93 13.63 23.47 -4.67
CA ARG A 93 14.60 23.39 -3.55
C ARG A 93 15.95 22.94 -4.10
N PHE A 94 17.05 23.42 -3.54
CA PHE A 94 18.39 22.99 -3.92
C PHE A 94 18.93 22.01 -2.88
N ARG A 95 19.73 21.03 -3.34
CA ARG A 95 20.47 20.11 -2.48
C ARG A 95 21.95 20.14 -2.91
N PRO A 96 22.89 20.35 -1.98
CA PRO A 96 24.32 20.29 -2.28
C PRO A 96 24.74 18.88 -2.70
N ARG A 97 25.75 18.79 -3.55
CA ARG A 97 26.39 17.57 -4.04
C ARG A 97 27.92 17.79 -4.08
N ALA A 98 28.66 16.71 -4.31
CA ALA A 98 30.12 16.76 -4.43
C ALA A 98 30.60 17.79 -5.46
N GLN A 99 31.84 18.29 -5.28
CA GLN A 99 32.48 19.27 -6.16
C GLN A 99 31.67 20.58 -6.33
N GLY A 100 31.06 21.09 -5.24
CA GLY A 100 30.32 22.36 -5.26
C GLY A 100 29.01 22.37 -6.08
N ARG A 101 28.58 21.22 -6.64
CA ARG A 101 27.42 21.15 -7.53
C ARG A 101 26.11 21.27 -6.74
N ALA A 102 25.16 22.08 -7.23
CA ALA A 102 23.83 22.22 -6.63
C ALA A 102 22.74 21.59 -7.51
N TYR A 103 22.08 20.54 -7.03
CA TYR A 103 21.01 19.86 -7.78
C TYR A 103 19.63 20.34 -7.34
N ARG A 104 18.71 20.51 -8.30
CA ARG A 104 17.35 21.02 -8.06
C ARG A 104 16.36 19.89 -7.78
N ILE A 105 15.82 19.86 -6.58
CA ILE A 105 14.70 18.99 -6.19
C ILE A 105 13.37 19.73 -6.46
N ARG A 106 12.47 19.07 -7.18
CA ARG A 106 11.13 19.57 -7.50
C ARG A 106 10.12 18.99 -6.50
N LYS A 107 9.59 19.82 -5.60
CA LYS A 107 8.46 19.48 -4.73
C LYS A 107 7.17 19.82 -5.48
N ARG A 108 6.71 18.85 -6.28
CA ARG A 108 5.52 18.94 -7.13
C ARG A 108 4.22 18.95 -6.29
N THR A 109 3.18 19.52 -6.87
CA THR A 109 1.79 19.36 -6.40
C THR A 109 0.90 18.94 -7.57
N CYS A 110 -0.34 18.56 -7.29
CA CYS A 110 -1.33 18.28 -8.31
C CYS A 110 -2.72 18.81 -7.93
N HIS A 111 -3.58 18.91 -8.94
CA HIS A 111 -5.01 19.13 -8.80
C HIS A 111 -5.71 17.85 -9.25
N ILE A 112 -6.66 17.34 -8.46
CA ILE A 112 -7.41 16.12 -8.74
C ILE A 112 -8.86 16.53 -8.99
N THR A 113 -9.42 16.13 -10.13
CA THR A 113 -10.80 16.39 -10.53
C THR A 113 -11.49 15.05 -10.76
N ILE A 114 -12.66 14.87 -10.15
CA ILE A 114 -13.52 13.69 -10.32
C ILE A 114 -14.94 14.19 -10.59
N GLU A 115 -15.57 13.61 -11.60
CA GLU A 115 -16.93 13.87 -12.04
C GLU A 115 -17.71 12.55 -11.97
N VAL A 116 -18.83 12.58 -11.25
CA VAL A 116 -19.76 11.46 -11.11
C VAL A 116 -21.05 11.77 -11.84
N GLU A 117 -21.65 10.77 -12.46
CA GLU A 117 -22.81 10.90 -13.33
C GLU A 117 -23.87 9.88 -12.92
N ALA A 118 -25.15 10.27 -12.89
CA ALA A 118 -26.24 9.34 -12.64
C ALA A 118 -26.44 8.44 -13.86
N VAL A 119 -26.16 7.14 -13.69
CA VAL A 119 -26.47 6.17 -14.74
C VAL A 119 -27.94 5.79 -14.64
N GLN A 120 -28.74 6.30 -15.57
CA GLN A 120 -30.03 5.72 -15.92
C GLN A 120 -29.83 4.20 -16.13
N PRO A 121 -30.43 3.32 -15.31
CA PRO A 121 -30.24 1.89 -15.45
C PRO A 121 -30.89 1.42 -16.75
N LYS A 122 -30.09 1.33 -17.81
CA LYS A 122 -30.45 0.61 -19.04
C LYS A 122 -30.61 -0.85 -18.64
N VAL A 123 -31.85 -1.23 -18.33
CA VAL A 123 -32.25 -2.59 -18.00
C VAL A 123 -31.83 -3.49 -19.16
N ARG A 124 -30.67 -4.15 -19.00
CA ARG A 124 -30.28 -5.23 -19.89
C ARG A 124 -31.32 -6.34 -19.67
N PRO A 125 -32.11 -6.75 -20.67
CA PRO A 125 -33.12 -7.77 -20.48
C PRO A 125 -32.45 -9.02 -19.93
N ALA A 126 -33.02 -9.57 -18.86
CA ALA A 126 -32.36 -10.58 -18.04
C ALA A 126 -31.96 -11.81 -18.88
N VAL A 127 -30.65 -12.07 -18.97
CA VAL A 127 -30.17 -13.36 -19.48
C VAL A 127 -30.60 -14.42 -18.48
N LYS A 128 -31.36 -15.39 -18.97
CA LYS A 128 -32.12 -16.35 -18.15
C LYS A 128 -31.18 -17.15 -17.24
N LYS A 129 -31.61 -17.36 -15.99
CA LYS A 129 -31.07 -18.42 -15.13
C LYS A 129 -31.25 -19.76 -15.85
N VAL A 130 -30.15 -20.46 -16.16
CA VAL A 130 -30.20 -21.91 -16.34
C VAL A 130 -29.82 -22.51 -14.99
N ALA A 131 -30.80 -23.12 -14.33
CA ALA A 131 -30.56 -23.89 -13.13
C ALA A 131 -29.93 -25.23 -13.51
N ALA A 132 -28.77 -25.53 -12.94
CA ALA A 132 -28.22 -26.88 -12.89
C ALA A 132 -27.63 -27.11 -11.49
N LYS A 133 -28.45 -27.66 -10.58
CA LYS A 133 -28.00 -28.17 -9.28
C LYS A 133 -28.23 -29.68 -9.22
N ALA A 134 -27.23 -30.42 -9.68
CA ALA A 134 -26.97 -31.84 -9.43
C ALA A 134 -25.54 -32.11 -9.96
N ALA A 135 -24.64 -32.84 -9.30
CA ALA A 135 -24.68 -33.46 -7.98
C ALA A 135 -23.27 -33.45 -7.36
N ALA A 136 -23.17 -33.63 -6.04
CA ALA A 136 -21.91 -34.03 -5.42
C ALA A 136 -21.72 -35.55 -5.55
N PRO A 137 -20.47 -36.02 -5.64
CA PRO A 137 -20.09 -37.13 -4.77
C PRO A 137 -18.84 -36.86 -3.92
N ALA A 138 -18.77 -37.66 -2.85
CA ALA A 138 -17.90 -37.72 -1.67
C ALA A 138 -16.36 -37.61 -1.87
N PRO A 139 -15.60 -37.39 -0.77
CA PRO A 139 -14.15 -37.20 -0.81
C PRO A 139 -13.37 -38.53 -0.85
N VAL A 140 -12.12 -38.47 -1.30
CA VAL A 140 -11.18 -39.60 -1.23
C VAL A 140 -10.31 -39.45 0.02
N GLU A 141 -10.31 -40.47 0.87
CA GLU A 141 -9.53 -40.54 2.10
C GLU A 141 -8.03 -40.74 1.85
N GLU A 142 -7.21 -40.19 2.75
CA GLU A 142 -5.82 -40.59 2.94
C GLU A 142 -5.79 -41.94 3.68
N PRO A 143 -5.06 -42.98 3.21
CA PRO A 143 -4.93 -44.21 3.97
C PRO A 143 -3.98 -44.02 5.16
N ALA A 144 -4.53 -44.14 6.37
CA ALA A 144 -3.74 -44.24 7.58
C ALA A 144 -2.92 -45.54 7.62
N VAL A 145 -1.73 -45.49 8.21
CA VAL A 145 -1.02 -46.68 8.70
C VAL A 145 -0.74 -46.50 10.20
N GLU A 146 -1.47 -47.28 10.98
CA GLU A 146 -1.34 -47.55 12.42
C GLU A 146 -0.01 -48.27 12.74
N ALA A 147 0.50 -48.40 13.98
CA ALA A 147 0.33 -47.62 15.22
C ALA A 147 1.42 -48.03 16.26
N LYS A 148 2.02 -47.03 16.93
CA LYS A 148 2.40 -46.99 18.37
C LYS A 148 3.34 -48.08 19.00
N PRO A 149 3.85 -47.93 20.26
CA PRO A 149 5.30 -48.04 20.49
C PRO A 149 5.77 -49.07 21.56
N ALA A 150 7.10 -49.28 21.66
CA ALA A 150 7.74 -49.98 22.77
C ALA A 150 9.07 -49.33 23.23
N LYS A 151 9.54 -49.67 24.45
CA LYS A 151 10.59 -48.97 25.21
C LYS A 151 11.97 -49.68 25.23
N LYS A 152 13.04 -48.86 25.27
CA LYS A 152 14.25 -48.96 26.14
C LYS A 152 15.26 -50.11 25.95
N ALA A 153 16.45 -49.76 25.43
CA ALA A 153 17.82 -50.17 25.86
C ALA A 153 18.85 -49.61 24.84
N ALA A 154 20.17 -49.52 25.03
CA ALA A 154 21.07 -49.09 26.11
C ALA A 154 22.52 -49.37 25.62
N ALA A 155 23.40 -48.36 25.68
CA ALA A 155 24.87 -48.46 25.88
C ALA A 155 25.90 -48.79 24.74
N LYS A 156 27.00 -48.01 24.79
CA LYS A 156 28.44 -48.30 24.52
C LYS A 156 29.06 -48.39 23.09
N LYS A 157 29.56 -47.22 22.63
CA LYS A 157 30.98 -46.78 22.51
C LYS A 157 32.08 -47.65 21.83
N ALA A 158 32.94 -46.94 21.06
CA ALA A 158 34.24 -47.28 20.44
C ALA A 158 34.18 -47.71 18.95
N ALA A 159 35.12 -47.37 18.05
CA ALA A 159 36.46 -46.77 18.20
C ALA A 159 36.85 -45.83 17.01
N ALA A 160 37.99 -45.14 17.09
CA ALA A 160 38.62 -44.38 15.99
C ALA A 160 40.16 -44.46 16.08
N PRO A 161 40.88 -44.52 14.94
CA PRO A 161 41.94 -43.55 14.62
C PRO A 161 41.89 -43.14 13.12
N LYS A 162 42.24 -41.94 12.61
CA LYS A 162 43.19 -40.85 12.92
C LYS A 162 44.53 -40.91 12.13
N ALA A 163 44.63 -40.05 11.10
CA ALA A 163 45.83 -39.35 10.57
C ALA A 163 45.30 -38.21 9.65
N GLU A 164 45.49 -36.90 9.88
CA GLU A 164 46.71 -36.06 10.01
C GLU A 164 47.41 -35.74 8.67
N ALA A 165 47.99 -34.55 8.43
CA ALA A 165 47.85 -33.21 9.03
C ALA A 165 48.69 -32.19 8.21
N ALA A 166 48.39 -30.89 8.28
CA ALA A 166 49.40 -29.82 8.15
C ALA A 166 48.88 -28.50 8.76
N GLU A 167 49.62 -27.97 9.73
CA GLU A 167 49.28 -26.82 10.59
C GLU A 167 50.48 -25.86 10.68
N LYS A 168 50.27 -24.57 10.96
CA LYS A 168 51.00 -23.84 12.04
C LYS A 168 50.48 -22.43 12.36
N ALA A 169 50.03 -22.28 13.61
CA ALA A 169 50.23 -21.06 14.42
C ALA A 169 51.48 -21.28 15.32
N PRO A 170 51.86 -20.42 16.30
CA PRO A 170 51.08 -20.19 17.53
C PRO A 170 51.21 -18.77 18.16
N ALA A 171 50.58 -18.58 19.34
CA ALA A 171 50.37 -17.30 20.02
C ALA A 171 51.17 -17.11 21.34
N LYS A 172 51.11 -15.88 21.91
CA LYS A 172 51.27 -15.45 23.33
C LYS A 172 51.01 -13.91 23.39
N LYS A 173 50.50 -13.26 24.45
CA LYS A 173 50.34 -13.63 25.87
C LYS A 173 49.31 -12.74 26.61
N ALA A 174 48.69 -13.30 27.66
CA ALA A 174 48.21 -12.64 28.90
C ALA A 174 46.99 -11.69 28.92
N ALA A 175 46.23 -11.81 30.02
CA ALA A 175 45.09 -10.99 30.44
C ALA A 175 45.38 -10.30 31.78
N ALA A 176 44.57 -9.30 32.19
CA ALA A 176 43.98 -9.22 33.54
C ALA A 176 43.08 -7.98 33.74
N LYS A 177 42.14 -8.10 34.71
CA LYS A 177 41.18 -7.06 35.15
C LYS A 177 41.80 -6.12 36.19
N LYS A 178 41.34 -4.85 36.27
CA LYS A 178 40.95 -4.22 37.56
C LYS A 178 40.16 -2.92 37.44
N ALA A 179 39.26 -2.73 38.40
CA ALA A 179 38.61 -1.49 38.85
C ALA A 179 38.20 -1.72 40.34
N PRO A 180 37.79 -0.73 41.15
CA PRO A 180 38.01 0.74 41.14
C PRO A 180 38.51 1.30 42.51
N ALA A 181 38.55 2.64 42.68
CA ALA A 181 38.14 3.45 43.88
C ALA A 181 39.13 4.48 44.52
N LYS A 182 38.54 5.59 45.01
CA LYS A 182 39.02 6.66 45.96
C LYS A 182 40.02 7.74 45.45
N LYS A 183 40.00 9.01 45.91
CA LYS A 183 39.04 9.88 46.69
C LYS A 183 39.58 11.35 46.77
N ALA A 184 38.69 12.37 46.79
CA ALA A 184 38.92 13.81 47.11
C ALA A 184 39.86 14.59 46.15
N ALA A 185 39.79 15.92 45.95
CA ALA A 185 39.20 17.02 46.73
C ALA A 185 38.84 18.22 45.77
N GLU A 186 38.08 19.30 46.08
CA GLU A 186 37.10 19.66 47.14
C GLU A 186 36.20 20.84 46.62
N GLN A 187 35.95 21.96 47.35
CA GLN A 187 35.13 23.14 46.93
C GLN A 187 35.71 24.51 47.43
N GLU A 188 35.00 25.62 47.16
CA GLU A 188 35.29 27.06 47.44
C GLU A 188 36.21 27.76 46.40
N GLU A 189 36.08 29.05 46.08
CA GLU A 189 35.38 30.16 46.79
C GLU A 189 34.73 31.20 45.82
N THR A 190 34.14 32.27 46.38
CA THR A 190 33.31 33.32 45.75
C THR A 190 34.05 34.47 45.06
N GLU A 191 33.45 35.05 44.01
CA GLU A 191 33.10 36.50 43.92
C GLU A 191 31.94 36.74 42.92
#